data_AF-A0A972S2X1-F1
#
_entry.id   AF-A0A972S2X1-F1
#
_cell.length_a   1.000
_cell.length_b   1.000
_cell.length_c   1.000
_cell.angle_alpha   90.00
_cell.angle_beta   90.00
_cell.angle_gamma   90.00
#
_symmetry.space_group_name_H-M   'P 1'
#
loop_
_entity.id
_entity.type
_entity.pdbx_description
1 polymer ?
#
loop_
_entity_poly.entity_id
_entity_poly.type
_entity_poly.pdbx_seq_one_letter_code
_entity_poly.pdbx_strand_id
1 'polypeptide(L)'
;MWRICSVLLVVLLGGCMDTTQRIEKKADELSERKARIEARLEKARLEADRQKEMALTKMQRQIEELALKRSQNEAQKEIELAKIKSKQALELQRIDQAYKLKELELKKQKELIELENQKLLAQKELELKRQFLYLSLGALILLIVVVLVILYFYKKRQDKLQAYKDNLEKYFRLKENEAKIAIANKIIDTIAEGKLSPEQEQRLLGVLQGKTEPPKLENKKDEPIEAEVEDEKR
;
A
#
# COMPACT_ATOMS: atom_id res chain seq x y z
N MET A 1 -173.57 0.84 2.54
CA MET A 1 -172.82 -0.39 2.16
C MET A 1 -171.42 -0.37 2.77
N TRP A 2 -171.39 -0.41 4.10
CA TRP A 2 -170.25 -0.78 4.94
C TRP A 2 -170.11 -2.31 4.91
N ARG A 3 -168.91 -2.88 4.64
CA ARG A 3 -168.39 -4.18 5.14
C ARG A 3 -167.25 -4.85 4.32
N ILE A 4 -166.44 -4.13 3.52
CA ILE A 4 -165.33 -4.77 2.76
C ILE A 4 -163.92 -4.23 3.09
N CYS A 5 -163.76 -3.16 3.88
CA CYS A 5 -162.42 -2.56 4.14
C CYS A 5 -161.60 -3.16 5.31
N SER A 6 -162.03 -4.23 5.99
CA SER A 6 -161.41 -4.66 7.26
C SER A 6 -160.43 -5.86 7.20
N VAL A 7 -160.18 -6.45 6.02
CA VAL A 7 -159.37 -7.69 5.92
C VAL A 7 -158.00 -7.46 5.24
N LEU A 8 -157.73 -6.28 4.67
CA LEU A 8 -156.46 -6.02 3.96
C LEU A 8 -155.33 -5.44 4.83
N LEU A 9 -155.56 -5.12 6.11
CA LEU A 9 -154.56 -4.44 6.96
C LEU A 9 -153.70 -5.39 7.84
N VAL A 10 -154.02 -6.69 7.91
CA VAL A 10 -153.34 -7.64 8.83
C VAL A 10 -152.24 -8.45 8.13
N VAL A 11 -152.20 -8.52 6.79
CA VAL A 11 -151.21 -9.34 6.05
C VAL A 11 -149.91 -8.57 5.72
N LEU A 12 -149.88 -7.23 5.81
CA LEU A 12 -148.72 -6.43 5.39
C LEU A 12 -147.73 -6.03 6.50
N LEU A 13 -147.98 -6.38 7.77
CA LEU A 13 -147.10 -6.02 8.90
C LEU A 13 -146.42 -7.21 9.60
N GLY A 14 -146.62 -8.45 9.14
CA GLY A 14 -146.03 -9.65 9.75
C GLY A 14 -144.67 -10.11 9.18
N GLY A 15 -144.17 -9.49 8.10
CA GLY A 15 -143.03 -9.99 7.33
C GLY A 15 -141.67 -9.29 7.51
N CYS A 16 -141.56 -8.30 8.40
CA CYS A 16 -140.35 -7.46 8.56
C CYS A 16 -139.47 -7.78 9.79
N MET A 17 -139.80 -8.79 10.60
CA MET A 17 -138.99 -9.14 11.79
C MET A 17 -137.92 -10.24 11.57
N ASP A 18 -137.94 -10.95 10.43
CA ASP A 18 -136.96 -12.02 10.12
C ASP A 18 -135.71 -11.52 9.37
N THR A 19 -135.77 -10.35 8.74
CA THR A 19 -134.66 -9.78 7.96
C THR A 19 -133.64 -9.02 8.83
N THR A 20 -134.09 -8.38 9.90
CA THR A 20 -133.21 -7.70 10.89
C THR A 20 -132.35 -8.69 11.67
N GLN A 21 -132.89 -9.84 12.07
CA GLN A 21 -132.12 -10.91 12.73
C GLN A 21 -131.02 -11.53 11.85
N ARG A 22 -131.24 -11.63 10.52
CA ARG A 22 -130.21 -12.11 9.59
C ARG A 22 -129.10 -11.09 9.34
N ILE A 23 -129.41 -9.79 9.47
CA ILE A 23 -128.42 -8.72 9.32
C ILE A 23 -127.55 -8.63 10.59
N GLU A 24 -128.13 -8.76 11.78
CA GLU A 24 -127.39 -8.81 13.06
C GLU A 24 -126.46 -10.03 13.13
N LYS A 25 -126.93 -11.24 12.79
CA LYS A 25 -126.07 -12.44 12.75
C LYS A 25 -124.90 -12.32 11.76
N LYS A 26 -125.12 -11.67 10.61
CA LYS A 26 -124.05 -11.40 9.64
C LYS A 26 -123.07 -10.33 10.12
N ALA A 27 -123.56 -9.32 10.85
CA ALA A 27 -122.71 -8.31 11.47
C ALA A 27 -121.81 -8.92 12.56
N ASP A 28 -122.36 -9.81 13.38
CA ASP A 28 -121.62 -10.56 14.39
C ASP A 28 -120.58 -11.51 13.76
N GLU A 29 -120.95 -12.28 12.74
CA GLU A 29 -120.01 -13.12 11.98
C GLU A 29 -118.89 -12.31 11.31
N LEU A 30 -119.19 -11.11 10.80
CA LEU A 30 -118.20 -10.20 10.24
C LEU A 30 -117.30 -9.62 11.32
N SER A 31 -117.83 -9.32 12.51
CA SER A 31 -117.05 -8.84 13.65
C SER A 31 -116.09 -9.92 14.16
N GLU A 32 -116.53 -11.18 14.24
CA GLU A 32 -115.68 -12.31 14.60
C GLU A 32 -114.60 -12.56 13.54
N ARG A 33 -114.94 -12.47 12.25
CA ARG A 33 -113.96 -12.61 11.17
C ARG A 33 -112.92 -11.50 11.20
N LYS A 34 -113.32 -10.25 11.46
CA LYS A 34 -112.40 -9.12 11.64
C LYS A 34 -111.49 -9.35 12.84
N ALA A 35 -112.03 -9.75 14.00
CA ALA A 35 -111.23 -10.07 15.19
C ALA A 35 -110.23 -11.22 14.94
N ARG A 36 -110.62 -12.26 14.19
CA ARG A 36 -109.70 -13.35 13.80
C ARG A 36 -108.61 -12.90 12.83
N ILE A 37 -108.95 -12.00 11.90
CA ILE A 37 -107.98 -11.43 10.94
C ILE A 37 -107.00 -10.52 11.70
N GLU A 38 -107.49 -9.64 12.56
CA GLU A 38 -106.67 -8.73 13.38
C GLU A 38 -105.74 -9.52 14.32
N ALA A 39 -106.24 -10.55 15.01
CA ALA A 39 -105.42 -11.41 15.86
C ALA A 39 -104.34 -12.19 15.08
N ARG A 40 -104.62 -12.60 13.83
CA ARG A 40 -103.61 -13.21 12.94
C ARG A 40 -102.57 -12.18 12.48
N LEU A 41 -103.00 -10.95 12.21
CA LEU A 41 -102.14 -9.86 11.78
C LEU A 41 -101.21 -9.40 12.91
N GLU A 42 -101.71 -9.35 14.15
CA GLU A 42 -100.89 -9.08 15.34
C GLU A 42 -99.89 -10.21 15.61
N LYS A 43 -100.30 -11.48 15.51
CA LYS A 43 -99.36 -12.61 15.63
C LYS A 43 -98.27 -12.56 14.57
N ALA A 44 -98.64 -12.30 13.32
CA ALA A 44 -97.68 -12.17 12.22
C ALA A 44 -96.72 -10.98 12.42
N ARG A 45 -97.21 -9.85 12.94
CA ARG A 45 -96.36 -8.69 13.30
C ARG A 45 -95.37 -9.04 14.41
N LEU A 46 -95.86 -9.68 15.47
CA LEU A 46 -95.03 -10.08 16.61
C LEU A 46 -93.98 -11.12 16.21
N GLU A 47 -94.32 -12.07 15.34
CA GLU A 47 -93.36 -13.01 14.76
C GLU A 47 -92.34 -12.33 13.85
N ALA A 48 -92.76 -11.37 13.01
CA ALA A 48 -91.87 -10.59 12.16
C ALA A 48 -90.92 -9.71 13.00
N ASP A 49 -91.40 -9.11 14.08
CA ASP A 49 -90.58 -8.29 14.98
C ASP A 49 -89.60 -9.16 15.78
N ARG A 50 -90.01 -10.34 16.25
CA ARG A 50 -89.07 -11.34 16.83
C ARG A 50 -88.01 -11.79 15.83
N GLN A 51 -88.37 -12.00 14.56
CA GLN A 51 -87.40 -12.36 13.52
C GLN A 51 -86.41 -11.21 13.25
N LYS A 52 -86.87 -9.96 13.23
CA LYS A 52 -85.99 -8.78 13.10
C LYS A 52 -85.04 -8.66 14.30
N GLU A 53 -85.52 -8.80 15.53
CA GLU A 53 -84.67 -8.77 16.73
C GLU A 53 -83.61 -9.89 16.70
N MET A 54 -84.00 -11.10 16.30
CA MET A 54 -83.07 -12.22 16.13
C MET A 54 -82.06 -11.97 15.00
N ALA A 55 -82.45 -11.29 13.92
CA ALA A 55 -81.54 -10.93 12.84
C ALA A 55 -80.55 -9.81 13.28
N LEU A 56 -81.03 -8.78 13.98
CA LEU A 56 -80.21 -7.69 14.50
C LEU A 56 -79.19 -8.20 15.53
N THR A 57 -79.62 -9.06 16.46
CA THR A 57 -78.71 -9.67 17.45
C THR A 57 -77.67 -10.57 16.80
N LYS A 58 -78.04 -11.36 15.78
CA LYS A 58 -77.07 -12.14 14.99
C LYS A 58 -76.07 -11.24 14.26
N MET A 59 -76.54 -10.15 13.66
CA MET A 59 -75.69 -9.18 12.98
C MET A 59 -74.72 -8.48 13.95
N GLN A 60 -75.20 -8.07 15.14
CA GLN A 60 -74.36 -7.50 16.19
C GLN A 60 -73.26 -8.47 16.63
N ARG A 61 -73.60 -9.75 16.88
CA ARG A 61 -72.61 -10.79 17.22
C ARG A 61 -71.57 -10.98 16.12
N GLN A 62 -71.98 -10.96 14.85
CA GLN A 62 -71.05 -11.05 13.73
C GLN A 62 -70.12 -9.83 13.65
N ILE A 63 -70.63 -8.63 13.91
CA ILE A 63 -69.82 -7.41 13.95
C ILE A 63 -68.80 -7.48 15.09
N GLU A 64 -69.23 -7.92 16.29
CA GLU A 64 -68.35 -8.10 17.45
C GLU A 64 -67.27 -9.16 17.19
N GLU A 65 -67.64 -10.31 16.61
CA GLU A 65 -66.69 -11.37 16.27
C GLU A 65 -65.67 -10.90 15.21
N LEU A 66 -66.13 -10.15 14.20
CA LEU A 66 -65.25 -9.56 13.19
C LEU A 66 -64.33 -8.49 13.80
N ALA A 67 -64.83 -7.66 14.71
CA ALA A 67 -64.03 -6.66 15.40
C ALA A 67 -62.95 -7.32 16.28
N LEU A 68 -63.31 -8.37 17.00
CA LEU A 68 -62.39 -9.14 17.83
C LEU A 68 -61.33 -9.85 16.98
N LYS A 69 -61.71 -10.47 15.86
CA LYS A 69 -60.75 -11.06 14.89
C LYS A 69 -59.81 -10.02 14.29
N ARG A 70 -60.32 -8.82 13.95
CA ARG A 70 -59.47 -7.72 13.45
C ARG A 70 -58.45 -7.29 14.49
N SER A 71 -58.90 -7.05 15.73
CA SER A 71 -58.02 -6.68 16.83
C SER A 71 -56.97 -7.75 17.13
N GLN A 72 -57.33 -9.03 17.12
CA GLN A 72 -56.37 -10.13 17.27
C GLN A 72 -55.35 -10.18 16.13
N ASN A 73 -55.79 -10.00 14.88
CA ASN A 73 -54.89 -9.96 13.72
C ASN A 73 -53.94 -8.75 13.78
N GLU A 74 -54.41 -7.59 14.22
CA GLU A 74 -53.57 -6.39 14.42
C GLU A 74 -52.52 -6.63 15.51
N ALA A 75 -52.92 -7.16 16.66
CA ALA A 75 -51.99 -7.50 17.73
C ALA A 75 -50.95 -8.55 17.29
N GLN A 76 -51.34 -9.57 16.52
CA GLN A 76 -50.41 -10.56 15.97
C GLN A 76 -49.42 -9.92 14.99
N LYS A 77 -49.89 -9.03 14.09
CA LYS A 77 -49.02 -8.29 13.17
C LYS A 77 -48.02 -7.42 13.92
N GLU A 78 -48.43 -6.73 14.97
CA GLU A 78 -47.53 -5.91 15.78
C GLU A 78 -46.45 -6.76 16.47
N ILE A 79 -46.82 -7.92 17.02
CA ILE A 79 -45.87 -8.86 17.63
C ILE A 79 -44.88 -9.39 16.59
N GLU A 80 -45.35 -9.76 15.39
CA GLU A 80 -44.48 -10.23 14.31
C GLU A 80 -43.54 -9.13 13.81
N LEU A 81 -44.04 -7.91 13.62
CA LEU A 81 -43.23 -6.76 13.24
C LEU A 81 -42.18 -6.44 14.30
N ALA A 82 -42.53 -6.51 15.59
CA ALA A 82 -41.58 -6.33 16.67
C ALA A 82 -40.48 -7.40 16.66
N LYS A 83 -40.84 -8.68 16.44
CA LYS A 83 -39.88 -9.79 16.30
C LYS A 83 -38.97 -9.64 15.08
N ILE A 84 -39.51 -9.17 13.95
CA ILE A 84 -38.71 -8.92 12.74
C ILE A 84 -37.72 -7.78 13.00
N LYS A 85 -38.19 -6.67 13.57
CA LYS A 85 -37.33 -5.52 13.92
C LYS A 85 -36.23 -5.91 14.91
N SER A 86 -36.54 -6.70 15.93
CA SER A 86 -35.53 -7.15 16.90
C SER A 86 -34.49 -8.06 16.25
N LYS A 87 -34.89 -8.96 15.35
CA LYS A 87 -33.94 -9.82 14.60
C LYS A 87 -33.05 -8.99 13.68
N GLN A 88 -33.63 -8.04 12.93
CA GLN A 88 -32.87 -7.14 12.06
C GLN A 88 -31.85 -6.31 12.84
N ALA A 89 -32.24 -5.76 14.00
CA ALA A 89 -31.32 -4.99 14.84
C ALA A 89 -30.14 -5.84 15.33
N LEU A 90 -30.38 -7.10 15.74
CA LEU A 90 -29.32 -8.02 16.15
C LEU A 90 -28.41 -8.42 14.99
N GLU A 91 -28.95 -8.64 13.80
CA GLU A 91 -28.16 -8.96 12.61
C GLU A 91 -27.29 -7.77 12.19
N LEU A 92 -27.84 -6.55 12.17
CA LEU A 92 -27.07 -5.33 11.91
C LEU A 92 -25.94 -5.16 12.93
N GLN A 93 -26.22 -5.35 14.22
CA GLN A 93 -25.19 -5.27 15.26
C GLN A 93 -24.07 -6.31 15.06
N ARG A 94 -24.40 -7.53 14.64
CA ARG A 94 -23.41 -8.58 14.31
C ARG A 94 -22.58 -8.21 13.09
N ILE A 95 -23.21 -7.67 12.05
CA ILE A 95 -22.51 -7.22 10.83
C ILE A 95 -21.55 -6.08 11.18
N ASP A 96 -21.99 -5.09 11.96
CA ASP A 96 -21.15 -3.97 12.39
C ASP A 96 -19.95 -4.43 13.24
N GLN A 97 -20.16 -5.37 14.16
CA GLN A 97 -19.07 -5.96 14.95
C GLN A 97 -18.09 -6.71 14.05
N ALA A 98 -18.57 -7.53 13.11
CA ALA A 98 -17.72 -8.24 12.18
C ALA A 98 -16.92 -7.28 11.27
N TYR A 99 -17.54 -6.18 10.82
CA TYR A 99 -16.86 -5.16 10.03
C TYR A 99 -15.75 -4.46 10.82
N LYS A 100 -16.04 -4.04 12.06
CA LYS A 100 -15.04 -3.43 12.95
C LYS A 100 -13.86 -4.36 13.23
N LEU A 101 -14.12 -5.65 13.46
CA LEU A 101 -13.05 -6.64 13.65
C LEU A 101 -12.18 -6.78 12.40
N LYS A 102 -12.79 -6.91 11.22
CA LYS A 102 -12.04 -6.96 9.95
C LYS A 102 -11.23 -5.69 9.69
N GLU A 103 -11.78 -4.53 10.01
CA GLU A 103 -11.07 -3.25 9.87
C GLU A 103 -9.84 -3.19 10.79
N LEU A 104 -9.98 -3.65 12.04
CA LEU A 104 -8.87 -3.75 12.99
C LEU A 104 -7.80 -4.75 12.53
N GLU A 105 -8.20 -5.91 12.01
CA GLU A 105 -7.28 -6.90 11.45
C GLU A 105 -6.51 -6.34 10.25
N LEU A 106 -7.20 -5.65 9.34
CA LEU A 106 -6.58 -4.99 8.19
C LEU A 106 -5.59 -3.90 8.62
N LYS A 107 -5.93 -3.10 9.64
CA LYS A 107 -5.01 -2.09 10.20
C LYS A 107 -3.75 -2.74 10.78
N LYS A 108 -3.91 -3.79 11.59
CA LYS A 108 -2.77 -4.55 12.13
C LYS A 108 -1.90 -5.16 11.02
N GLN A 109 -2.50 -5.74 9.99
CA GLN A 109 -1.74 -6.28 8.86
C GLN A 109 -0.94 -5.18 8.13
N LYS A 110 -1.54 -4.02 7.90
CA LYS A 110 -0.84 -2.87 7.31
C LYS A 110 0.33 -2.41 8.17
N GLU A 111 0.12 -2.24 9.48
CA GLU A 111 1.18 -1.84 10.42
C GLU A 111 2.32 -2.87 10.45
N LEU A 112 2.01 -4.16 10.43
CA LEU A 112 3.02 -5.22 10.36
C LEU A 112 3.83 -5.16 9.06
N ILE A 113 3.16 -4.98 7.92
CA ILE A 113 3.82 -4.85 6.61
C ILE A 113 4.70 -3.59 6.57
N GLU A 114 4.22 -2.46 7.09
CA GLU A 114 5.00 -1.22 7.17
C GLU A 114 6.24 -1.40 8.04
N LEU A 115 6.11 -2.07 9.18
CA LEU A 115 7.21 -2.35 10.09
C LEU A 115 8.22 -3.33 9.49
N GLU A 116 7.77 -4.36 8.78
CA GLU A 116 8.63 -5.28 8.03
C GLU A 116 9.39 -4.56 6.91
N ASN A 117 8.71 -3.69 6.17
CA ASN A 117 9.32 -2.87 5.13
C ASN A 117 10.39 -1.93 5.70
N GLN A 118 10.12 -1.28 6.84
CA GLN A 118 11.10 -0.43 7.53
C GLN A 118 12.33 -1.22 7.97
N LYS A 119 12.13 -2.42 8.56
CA LYS A 119 13.24 -3.30 8.94
C LYS A 119 14.07 -3.71 7.73
N LEU A 120 13.42 -4.06 6.62
CA LEU A 120 14.08 -4.47 5.39
C LEU A 120 14.89 -3.33 4.77
N LEU A 121 14.36 -2.10 4.78
CA LEU A 121 15.08 -0.91 4.35
C LEU A 121 16.30 -0.64 5.23
N ALA A 122 16.14 -0.69 6.55
CA ALA A 122 17.24 -0.51 7.50
C ALA A 122 18.34 -1.58 7.31
N GLN A 123 17.97 -2.84 7.07
CA GLN A 123 18.91 -3.91 6.77
C GLN A 123 19.68 -3.65 5.46
N LYS A 124 18.98 -3.26 4.40
CA LYS A 124 19.61 -2.90 3.12
C LYS A 124 20.57 -1.72 3.25
N GLU A 125 20.22 -0.70 4.02
CA GLU A 125 21.11 0.43 4.27
C GLU A 125 22.39 0.00 5.01
N LEU A 126 22.28 -0.90 6.00
CA LEU A 126 23.42 -1.44 6.71
C LEU A 126 24.30 -2.30 5.81
N GLU A 127 23.70 -3.13 4.95
CA GLU A 127 24.42 -3.92 3.95
C GLU A 127 25.16 -3.03 2.95
N LEU A 128 24.50 -1.99 2.43
CA LEU A 128 25.12 -1.02 1.53
C LEU A 128 26.30 -0.29 2.19
N LYS A 129 26.12 0.18 3.44
CA LYS A 129 27.21 0.80 4.21
C LYS A 129 28.37 -0.16 4.42
N ARG A 130 28.09 -1.42 4.74
CA ARG A 130 29.10 -2.47 4.90
C ARG A 130 29.84 -2.75 3.59
N GLN A 131 29.13 -2.85 2.46
CA GLN A 131 29.73 -3.03 1.14
C GLN A 131 30.62 -1.84 0.76
N PHE A 132 30.13 -0.62 0.97
CA PHE A 132 30.89 0.60 0.72
C PHE A 132 32.16 0.66 1.58
N LEU A 133 32.08 0.26 2.86
CA LEU A 133 33.23 0.19 3.74
C LEU A 133 34.28 -0.80 3.21
N TYR A 134 33.89 -2.01 2.82
CA TYR A 134 34.84 -2.98 2.23
C TYR A 134 35.44 -2.50 0.91
N LEU A 135 34.64 -1.85 0.06
CA LEU A 135 35.11 -1.31 -1.21
C LEU A 135 36.12 -0.17 -0.99
N SER A 136 35.84 0.74 -0.04
CA SER A 136 36.75 1.82 0.33
C SER A 136 38.05 1.30 0.95
N LEU A 137 37.98 0.25 1.78
CA LEU A 137 39.14 -0.40 2.37
C LEU A 137 40.01 -1.09 1.30
N GLY A 138 39.37 -1.79 0.36
CA GLY A 138 40.05 -2.41 -0.78
C GLY A 138 40.77 -1.37 -1.65
N ALA A 139 40.12 -0.23 -1.92
CA ALA A 139 40.72 0.88 -2.65
C ALA A 139 41.94 1.48 -1.92
N LEU A 140 41.88 1.65 -0.59
CA LEU A 140 43.01 2.12 0.21
C LEU A 140 44.21 1.15 0.14
N ILE A 141 43.95 -0.15 0.28
CA ILE A 141 45.01 -1.18 0.19
C ILE A 141 45.64 -1.16 -1.20
N LEU A 142 44.83 -1.06 -2.26
CA LEU A 142 45.33 -1.00 -3.63
C LEU A 142 46.19 0.25 -3.86
N LEU A 143 45.79 1.40 -3.31
CA LEU A 143 46.59 2.63 -3.36
C LEU A 143 47.94 2.45 -2.65
N ILE A 144 47.97 1.83 -1.47
CA ILE A 144 49.21 1.52 -0.74
C ILE A 144 50.12 0.62 -1.58
N VAL A 145 49.57 -0.43 -2.21
CA VAL A 145 50.35 -1.34 -3.07
C VAL A 145 50.97 -0.58 -4.25
N VAL A 146 50.22 0.30 -4.92
CA VAL A 146 50.74 1.13 -6.02
C VAL A 146 51.89 2.01 -5.55
N VAL A 147 51.75 2.68 -4.41
CA VAL A 147 52.82 3.51 -3.82
C VAL A 147 54.07 2.67 -3.51
N LEU A 148 53.91 1.48 -2.91
CA LEU A 148 55.03 0.58 -2.62
C LEU A 148 55.75 0.11 -3.90
N VAL A 149 55.00 -0.19 -4.96
CA VAL A 149 55.57 -0.57 -6.26
C VAL A 149 56.40 0.58 -6.83
N ILE A 150 55.87 1.81 -6.81
CA ILE A 150 56.61 3.00 -7.27
C ILE A 150 57.90 3.19 -6.47
N LEU A 151 57.83 3.13 -5.14
CA LEU A 151 59.01 3.25 -4.27
C LEU A 151 60.05 2.15 -4.53
N TYR A 152 59.60 0.91 -4.73
CA TYR A 152 60.46 -0.21 -5.08
C TYR A 152 61.22 0.05 -6.39
N PHE A 153 60.52 0.48 -7.45
CA PHE A 153 61.15 0.80 -8.73
C PHE A 153 62.06 2.02 -8.65
N TYR A 154 61.68 3.03 -7.87
CA TYR A 154 62.51 4.21 -7.64
C TYR A 154 63.84 3.85 -6.97
N LYS A 155 63.78 3.07 -5.88
CA LYS A 155 64.98 2.58 -5.18
C LYS A 155 65.85 1.72 -6.10
N LYS A 156 65.25 0.77 -6.82
CA LYS A 156 65.96 -0.09 -7.79
C LYS A 156 66.66 0.73 -8.89
N ARG A 157 66.07 1.84 -9.33
CA ARG A 157 66.70 2.74 -10.31
C ARG A 157 67.88 3.49 -9.70
N GLN A 158 67.77 3.97 -8.47
CA GLN A 158 68.87 4.62 -7.75
C GLN A 158 70.04 3.67 -7.52
N ASP A 159 69.78 2.44 -7.08
CA ASP A 159 70.82 1.43 -6.84
C ASP A 159 71.60 1.13 -8.13
N LYS A 160 70.89 1.02 -9.28
CA LYS A 160 71.54 0.87 -10.59
C LYS A 160 72.39 2.10 -10.95
N LEU A 161 71.85 3.30 -10.79
CA LEU A 161 72.57 4.55 -11.07
C LEU A 161 73.84 4.66 -10.23
N GLN A 162 73.79 4.25 -8.96
CA GLN A 162 74.96 4.24 -8.09
C GLN A 162 76.01 3.24 -8.58
N ALA A 163 75.61 2.01 -8.91
CA ALA A 163 76.52 1.01 -9.49
C ALA A 163 77.16 1.48 -10.81
N TYR A 164 76.42 2.21 -11.65
CA TYR A 164 76.98 2.81 -12.87
C TYR A 164 78.02 3.89 -12.57
N LYS A 165 77.77 4.76 -11.57
CA LYS A 165 78.73 5.78 -11.13
C LYS A 165 80.01 5.15 -10.60
N ASP A 166 79.88 4.12 -9.75
CA ASP A 166 81.02 3.40 -9.17
C ASP A 166 81.85 2.72 -10.27
N ASN A 167 81.19 2.11 -11.26
CA ASN A 167 81.87 1.52 -12.42
C ASN A 167 82.58 2.60 -13.26
N LEU A 168 81.93 3.73 -13.55
CA LEU A 168 82.55 4.83 -14.30
C LEU A 168 83.78 5.38 -13.58
N GLU A 169 83.69 5.61 -12.27
CA GLU A 169 84.84 6.05 -11.47
C GLU A 169 85.99 5.05 -11.56
N LYS A 170 85.70 3.75 -11.49
CA LYS A 170 86.69 2.69 -11.68
C LYS A 170 87.33 2.73 -13.07
N TYR A 171 86.53 2.93 -14.13
CA TYR A 171 87.05 3.09 -15.50
C TYR A 171 87.97 4.31 -15.61
N PHE A 172 87.60 5.45 -15.04
CA PHE A 172 88.44 6.65 -15.06
C PHE A 172 89.76 6.44 -14.33
N ARG A 173 89.75 5.82 -13.14
CA ARG A 173 90.99 5.50 -12.42
C ARG A 173 91.90 4.55 -13.19
N LEU A 174 91.34 3.52 -13.84
CA LEU A 174 92.11 2.60 -14.68
C LEU A 174 92.72 3.33 -15.88
N LYS A 175 91.94 4.16 -16.57
CA LYS A 175 92.44 4.96 -17.70
C LYS A 175 93.49 5.98 -17.30
N GLU A 176 93.33 6.60 -16.13
CA GLU A 176 94.32 7.52 -15.58
C GLU A 176 95.64 6.79 -15.27
N ASN A 177 95.57 5.58 -14.69
CA ASN A 177 96.75 4.75 -14.44
C ASN A 177 97.40 4.26 -15.74
N GLU A 178 96.63 3.82 -16.73
CA GLU A 178 97.15 3.47 -18.06
C GLU A 178 97.85 4.66 -18.72
N ALA A 179 97.27 5.85 -18.66
CA ALA A 179 97.89 7.08 -19.17
C ALA A 179 99.18 7.42 -18.42
N LYS A 180 99.20 7.32 -17.09
CA LYS A 180 100.41 7.51 -16.26
C LYS A 180 101.52 6.53 -16.65
N ILE A 181 101.20 5.25 -16.84
CA ILE A 181 102.14 4.22 -17.29
C ILE A 181 102.62 4.52 -18.71
N ALA A 182 101.74 4.90 -19.63
CA ALA A 182 102.11 5.22 -21.01
C ALA A 182 103.03 6.45 -21.08
N ILE A 183 102.79 7.47 -20.26
CA ILE A 183 103.68 8.64 -20.11
C ILE A 183 105.03 8.19 -19.55
N ALA A 184 105.04 7.36 -18.50
CA ALA A 184 106.27 6.83 -17.92
C ALA A 184 107.09 6.02 -18.92
N ASN A 185 106.45 5.13 -19.69
CA ASN A 185 107.11 4.36 -20.73
C ASN A 185 107.68 5.27 -21.82
N LYS A 186 106.92 6.26 -22.30
CA LYS A 186 107.44 7.25 -23.28
C LYS A 186 108.64 8.05 -22.73
N ILE A 187 108.63 8.40 -21.45
CA ILE A 187 109.76 9.08 -20.80
C ILE A 187 110.97 8.14 -20.71
N ILE A 188 110.76 6.87 -20.31
CA ILE A 188 111.81 5.86 -20.25
C ILE A 188 112.41 5.63 -21.64
N ASP A 189 111.58 5.49 -22.68
CA ASP A 189 112.01 5.29 -24.06
C ASP A 189 112.79 6.51 -24.58
N THR A 190 112.33 7.74 -24.30
CA THR A 190 113.05 8.96 -24.72
C THR A 190 114.38 9.17 -23.99
N ILE A 191 114.49 8.75 -22.72
CA ILE A 191 115.77 8.68 -22.00
C ILE A 191 116.67 7.60 -22.62
N ALA A 192 116.14 6.41 -22.90
CA ALA A 192 116.88 5.30 -23.50
C ALA A 192 117.37 5.60 -24.92
N GLU A 193 116.65 6.41 -25.70
CA GLU A 193 117.08 6.90 -27.02
C GLU A 193 118.28 7.87 -26.95
N GLY A 194 118.63 8.39 -25.77
CA GLY A 194 119.81 9.23 -25.57
C GLY A 194 119.77 10.61 -26.23
N LYS A 195 118.57 11.11 -26.57
CA LYS A 195 118.37 12.39 -27.27
C LYS A 195 118.17 13.60 -26.34
N LEU A 196 118.27 13.41 -25.03
CA LEU A 196 117.95 14.42 -24.02
C LEU A 196 119.21 14.97 -23.34
N SER A 197 119.21 16.26 -22.97
CA SER A 197 120.30 16.83 -22.15
C SER A 197 120.16 16.37 -20.68
N PRO A 198 121.26 16.29 -19.90
CA PRO A 198 121.21 15.79 -18.52
C PRO A 198 120.29 16.61 -17.59
N GLU A 199 120.07 17.89 -17.91
CA GLU A 199 119.11 18.73 -17.18
C GLU A 199 117.64 18.42 -17.52
N GLN A 200 117.37 18.00 -18.76
CA GLN A 200 116.03 17.61 -19.21
C GLN A 200 115.63 16.23 -18.65
N GLU A 201 116.58 15.29 -18.57
CA GLU A 201 116.37 13.98 -17.96
C GLU A 201 116.01 14.09 -16.47
N GLN A 202 116.74 14.92 -15.70
CA GLN A 202 116.44 15.14 -14.28
C GLN A 202 115.07 15.78 -14.05
N ARG A 203 114.64 16.69 -14.94
CA ARG A 203 113.30 17.29 -14.87
C ARG A 203 112.20 16.27 -15.15
N LEU A 204 112.38 15.41 -16.16
CA LEU A 204 111.41 14.36 -16.50
C LEU A 204 111.33 13.27 -15.40
N LEU A 205 112.45 12.90 -14.80
CA LEU A 205 112.51 12.03 -13.62
C LEU A 205 111.80 12.66 -12.41
N GLY A 206 111.92 13.97 -12.22
CA GLY A 206 111.21 14.71 -11.17
C GLY A 206 109.68 14.69 -11.33
N VAL A 207 109.18 14.79 -12.56
CA VAL A 207 107.74 14.69 -12.87
C VAL A 207 107.22 13.28 -12.60
N LEU A 208 107.99 12.23 -12.90
CA LEU A 208 107.62 10.83 -12.62
C LEU A 208 107.59 10.48 -11.13
N GLN A 209 108.45 11.09 -10.31
CA GLN A 209 108.46 10.90 -8.86
C GLN A 209 107.38 11.72 -8.14
N GLY A 210 106.54 12.46 -8.87
CA GLY A 210 105.49 13.31 -8.30
C GLY A 210 106.02 14.52 -7.54
N LYS A 211 107.27 14.94 -7.79
CA LYS A 211 107.96 16.03 -7.06
C LYS A 211 107.88 17.41 -7.72
N THR A 212 107.02 17.58 -8.72
CA THR A 212 106.82 18.87 -9.39
C THR A 212 105.49 19.48 -9.00
N GLU A 213 105.53 20.67 -8.39
CA GLU A 213 104.38 21.56 -8.30
C GLU A 213 103.85 21.87 -9.72
N PRO A 214 102.53 21.91 -9.92
CA PRO A 214 101.97 22.13 -11.24
C PRO A 214 102.34 23.54 -11.73
N PRO A 215 102.73 23.70 -13.02
CA PRO A 215 102.81 25.03 -13.61
C PRO A 215 101.40 25.65 -13.61
N LYS A 216 101.29 26.90 -13.14
CA LYS A 216 100.06 27.69 -13.24
C LYS A 216 99.70 27.84 -14.72
N LEU A 217 98.66 27.15 -15.14
CA LEU A 217 98.03 27.34 -16.45
C LEU A 217 97.34 28.71 -16.44
N GLU A 218 97.86 29.65 -17.22
CA GLU A 218 97.11 30.85 -17.59
C GLU A 218 95.90 30.45 -18.44
N ASN A 219 94.73 30.93 -18.03
CA ASN A 219 93.45 30.77 -18.69
C ASN A 219 93.52 31.06 -20.19
N LYS A 220 93.42 30.01 -21.02
CA LYS A 220 92.91 30.15 -22.39
C LYS A 220 91.40 29.92 -22.36
N LYS A 221 90.71 31.01 -22.67
CA LYS A 221 89.27 31.24 -22.86
C LYS A 221 88.48 29.99 -23.25
N ASP A 222 87.35 29.83 -22.57
CA ASP A 222 86.23 28.97 -22.93
C ASP A 222 85.75 29.30 -24.35
N GLU A 223 85.94 28.39 -25.29
CA GLU A 223 85.09 28.27 -26.47
C GLU A 223 84.03 27.22 -26.18
N PRO A 224 82.73 27.52 -26.39
CA PRO A 224 81.66 26.56 -26.17
C PRO A 224 81.76 25.44 -27.21
N ILE A 225 81.83 24.20 -26.72
CA ILE A 225 81.66 22.99 -27.53
C ILE A 225 80.16 22.90 -27.85
N GLU A 226 79.76 23.28 -29.06
CA GLU A 226 78.46 22.93 -29.62
C GLU A 226 78.42 21.41 -29.82
N ALA A 227 77.69 20.71 -28.95
CA ALA A 227 77.30 19.34 -29.20
C ALA A 227 76.07 19.36 -30.12
N GLU A 228 76.25 19.03 -31.39
CA GLU A 228 75.14 18.62 -32.26
C GLU A 228 74.45 17.40 -31.63
N VAL A 229 73.21 17.59 -31.19
CA VAL A 229 72.31 16.50 -30.82
C VAL A 229 71.56 16.13 -32.09
N GLU A 230 71.94 15.01 -32.72
CA GLU A 230 71.10 14.36 -33.72
C GLU A 230 69.85 13.79 -33.02
N ASP A 231 68.68 14.35 -33.34
CA ASP A 231 67.38 13.82 -33.00
C ASP A 231 67.12 12.52 -33.79
N GLU A 232 67.37 11.35 -33.18
CA GLU A 232 66.91 10.08 -33.72
C GLU A 232 65.46 9.80 -33.25
N LYS A 233 64.51 10.06 -34.15
CA LYS A 233 63.10 9.68 -34.02
C LYS A 233 62.95 8.17 -33.80
N ARG A 234 62.32 7.76 -32.69
CA ARG A 234 61.46 6.56 -32.60
C ARG A 234 60.35 6.75 -31.58
#